data_AF-A0A1F7QS57-F1
#
_entry.id   AF-A0A1F7QS57-F1
#
_cell.length_a   1.000
_cell.length_b   1.000
_cell.length_c   1.000
_cell.angle_alpha   90.00
_cell.angle_beta   90.00
_cell.angle_gamma   90.00
#
_symmetry.space_group_name_H-M   'P 1'
#
loop_
_entity.id
_entity.type
_entity.pdbx_description
1 polymer ?
#
loop_
_entity_poly.entity_id
_entity_poly.type
_entity_poly.pdbx_seq_one_letter_code
_entity_poly.pdbx_strand_id
1 'polypeptide(L)'
;MARLPQPGGDNGNWGDILNDYLSQSHKADGTIKDNAVTANTLAPNSVTNAALANDSVNAATIADGSITEPLLSSLVQTKLNAPANIDDGSITNAKIAINSISKNQLETSLQNELDAKLSRSAADALYMPLGTGDDVGISGEDYTKSLGIGSSTMSGMLSRLVTAFSTYGISHASSATANGSWQISHMAAATGVRPLTVDTVSIPASGAIAVVPLNMGEANNTSSSITWPGALAGIPGTLTSPASSAIWTFTRTSSGSTVEVPKGTPFIPSTPTSYEGSVILLNTGKNTLTTTRTGWDAQRVIDLTDQIAAKFGGASGRVLVIGQFNNTNHPASSTTRDRITLVNNSQKATYGDRYFDLHAYLTGTQVWTDTGITPTTEDTDQQALGNKPPSLSTDNGHMNGSAYLAVVNKIMARLLELAWLPGAIPTTPGDRTIIATENFNKSDGSIIGQTTTTGVLTWAAPLNSPAGNFLNIISGRAANTNSTARRAVLPTSGPNHRVTVTLAALGSDPATKALRVTARVADLNTYYFVSPRRNSTQEGISIWKNVGNVVSSLKSSGDIIPVVGDKLSIEADGPNIKAYLNDTVVLEAADTSITSNFAGLEVLSTGVQADDLVLELISTVSE
;
A
#
# COMPACT_ATOMS: atom_id res chain seq x y z
N MET A 1 90.58 55.02 35.91
CA MET A 1 89.70 54.17 35.08
C MET A 1 88.93 55.07 34.15
N ALA A 2 88.95 54.79 32.84
CA ALA A 2 88.11 55.52 31.89
C ALA A 2 86.65 55.28 32.28
N ARG A 3 85.96 56.33 32.75
CA ARG A 3 84.50 56.30 32.94
C ARG A 3 83.85 56.50 31.58
N LEU A 4 82.65 55.95 31.40
CA LEU A 4 81.84 56.29 30.23
C LEU A 4 81.68 57.84 30.18
N PRO A 5 81.83 58.43 28.99
CA PRO A 5 81.53 59.83 28.78
C PRO A 5 80.09 60.12 29.21
N GLN A 6 79.91 61.20 29.96
CA GLN A 6 78.57 61.64 30.33
C GLN A 6 78.12 62.70 29.33
N PRO A 7 76.93 62.57 28.71
CA PRO A 7 76.37 63.63 27.87
C PRO A 7 76.39 64.99 28.60
N GLY A 8 77.22 65.93 28.12
CA GLY A 8 77.44 67.25 28.72
C GLY A 8 78.43 67.33 29.88
N GLY A 9 79.00 66.20 30.33
CA GLY A 9 79.94 66.13 31.47
C GLY A 9 81.43 66.14 31.10
N ASP A 10 81.75 66.04 29.81
CA ASP A 10 83.12 65.97 29.28
C ASP A 10 83.44 67.16 28.35
N ASN A 11 82.97 68.34 28.73
CA ASN A 11 82.94 69.55 27.90
C ASN A 11 84.25 69.87 27.15
N GLY A 12 84.11 70.22 25.88
CA GLY A 12 85.16 70.48 24.91
C GLY A 12 85.04 69.54 23.70
N ASN A 13 85.61 69.91 22.55
CA ASN A 13 85.33 69.26 21.25
C ASN A 13 85.28 67.71 21.27
N TRP A 14 86.18 67.03 21.99
CA TRP A 14 86.22 65.56 22.01
C TRP A 14 85.13 64.93 22.86
N GLY A 15 84.76 65.55 23.99
CA GLY A 15 83.62 65.06 24.76
C GLY A 15 82.31 65.37 24.05
N ASP A 16 82.23 66.49 23.33
CA ASP A 16 81.06 66.82 22.50
C ASP A 16 80.88 65.79 21.37
N ILE A 17 81.94 65.50 20.60
CA ILE A 17 81.90 64.48 19.52
C ILE A 17 81.57 63.08 20.07
N LEU A 18 82.17 62.71 21.20
CA LEU A 18 81.97 61.39 21.79
C LEU A 18 80.55 61.26 22.37
N ASN A 19 80.01 62.32 22.97
CA ASN A 19 78.63 62.37 23.42
C ASN A 19 77.67 62.35 22.22
N ASP A 20 77.97 63.06 21.13
CA ASP A 20 77.21 63.01 19.88
C ASP A 20 77.20 61.60 19.28
N TYR A 21 78.33 60.89 19.28
CA TYR A 21 78.43 59.52 18.80
C TYR A 21 77.67 58.52 19.70
N LEU A 22 77.91 58.56 21.02
CA LEU A 22 77.23 57.65 21.96
C LEU A 22 75.73 57.90 21.98
N SER A 23 75.31 59.16 21.84
CA SER A 23 73.89 59.52 21.73
C SER A 23 73.24 59.00 20.46
N GLN A 24 73.97 58.49 19.46
CA GLN A 24 73.32 57.80 18.32
C GLN A 24 72.61 56.51 18.76
N SER A 25 73.16 55.78 19.75
CA SER A 25 72.65 54.46 20.15
C SER A 25 72.25 54.35 21.64
N HIS A 26 72.68 55.28 22.49
CA HIS A 26 72.41 55.27 23.92
C HIS A 26 71.50 56.43 24.35
N LYS A 27 70.61 56.16 25.32
CA LYS A 27 69.85 57.16 26.09
C LYS A 27 70.82 57.92 27.00
N ALA A 28 70.37 59.05 27.54
CA ALA A 28 71.20 59.89 28.42
C ALA A 28 71.66 59.17 29.71
N ASP A 29 70.95 58.12 30.13
CA ASP A 29 71.29 57.27 31.29
C ASP A 29 72.28 56.13 30.94
N GLY A 30 72.73 56.04 29.69
CA GLY A 30 73.65 55.00 29.22
C GLY A 30 72.98 53.69 28.79
N THR A 31 71.66 53.57 28.85
CA THR A 31 70.94 52.41 28.30
C THR A 31 70.79 52.51 26.78
N ILE A 32 70.56 51.39 26.09
CA ILE A 32 70.36 51.39 24.64
C ILE A 32 69.03 52.06 24.29
N LYS A 33 69.01 52.88 23.23
CA LYS A 33 67.78 53.51 22.71
C LYS A 33 66.80 52.48 22.16
N ASP A 34 65.52 52.83 22.18
CA ASP A 34 64.49 52.03 21.53
C ASP A 34 64.82 51.90 20.03
N ASN A 35 64.67 50.70 19.47
CA ASN A 35 65.03 50.36 18.09
C ASN A 35 66.52 50.50 17.71
N ALA A 36 67.45 50.69 18.65
CA ALA A 36 68.89 50.71 18.33
C ALA A 36 69.45 49.31 18.02
N VAL A 37 68.80 48.25 18.51
CA VAL A 37 69.04 46.87 18.06
C VAL A 37 67.99 46.52 17.01
N THR A 38 68.40 46.49 15.75
CA THR A 38 67.56 46.11 14.61
C THR A 38 67.96 44.73 14.08
N ALA A 39 67.14 44.15 13.20
CA ALA A 39 67.48 42.87 12.54
C ALA A 39 68.89 42.88 11.90
N ASN A 40 69.29 44.00 11.28
CA ASN A 40 70.60 44.12 10.63
C ASN A 40 71.78 44.23 11.62
N THR A 41 71.51 44.57 12.89
CA THR A 41 72.54 44.58 13.95
C THR A 41 72.74 43.21 14.60
N LEU A 42 71.78 42.29 14.44
CA LEU A 42 71.84 40.94 14.99
C LEU A 42 72.44 39.99 13.94
N ALA A 43 73.59 39.40 14.25
CA ALA A 43 74.13 38.32 13.43
C ALA A 43 73.21 37.08 13.49
N PRO A 44 73.13 36.26 12.42
CA PRO A 44 72.40 35.00 12.47
C PRO A 44 72.82 34.15 13.67
N ASN A 45 71.83 33.59 14.39
CA ASN A 45 72.01 32.76 15.60
C ASN A 45 72.65 33.46 16.82
N SER A 46 72.83 34.80 16.80
CA SER A 46 73.39 35.53 17.96
C SER A 46 72.47 35.56 19.18
N VAL A 47 71.15 35.46 18.97
CA VAL A 47 70.16 35.30 20.05
C VAL A 47 69.84 33.81 20.17
N THR A 48 70.34 33.19 21.24
CA THR A 48 70.08 31.77 21.56
C THR A 48 68.92 31.65 22.54
N ASN A 49 68.38 30.44 22.72
CA ASN A 49 67.33 30.20 23.71
C ASN A 49 67.73 30.62 25.13
N ALA A 50 69.02 30.54 25.49
CA ALA A 50 69.51 30.99 26.79
C ALA A 50 69.54 32.51 26.95
N ALA A 51 69.55 33.26 25.85
CA ALA A 51 69.49 34.72 25.84
C ALA A 51 68.04 35.25 25.92
N LEU A 52 67.04 34.40 25.74
CA LEU A 52 65.63 34.73 25.86
C LEU A 52 65.16 34.45 27.30
N ALA A 53 64.61 35.47 27.96
CA ALA A 53 63.96 35.28 29.25
C ALA A 53 62.68 34.43 29.09
N ASN A 54 62.26 33.75 30.16
CA ASN A 54 60.97 33.05 30.18
C ASN A 54 59.84 34.01 29.77
N ASP A 55 58.92 33.52 28.92
CA ASP A 55 57.77 34.26 28.40
C ASP A 55 58.07 35.53 27.57
N SER A 56 59.34 35.76 27.21
CA SER A 56 59.73 36.90 26.36
C SER A 56 59.22 36.80 24.92
N VAL A 57 58.97 35.58 24.44
CA VAL A 57 58.25 35.30 23.18
C VAL A 57 56.88 34.75 23.55
N ASN A 58 55.87 35.61 23.47
CA ASN A 58 54.49 35.30 23.83
C ASN A 58 53.52 35.65 22.68
N ALA A 59 52.23 35.38 22.88
CA ALA A 59 51.20 35.57 21.86
C ALA A 59 51.15 37.02 21.31
N ALA A 60 51.48 38.04 22.11
CA ALA A 60 51.49 39.43 21.64
C ALA A 60 52.69 39.75 20.73
N THR A 61 53.76 38.95 20.77
CA THR A 61 54.97 39.12 19.96
C THR A 61 55.01 38.23 18.71
N ILE A 62 54.13 37.22 18.64
CA ILE A 62 54.01 36.32 17.49
C ILE A 62 52.92 36.87 16.57
N ALA A 63 53.27 37.19 15.32
CA ALA A 63 52.28 37.68 14.35
C ALA A 63 51.27 36.59 13.98
N ASP A 64 50.00 36.94 13.87
CA ASP A 64 48.94 36.02 13.45
C ASP A 64 49.28 35.35 12.10
N GLY A 65 49.12 34.03 12.05
CA GLY A 65 49.40 33.23 10.85
C GLY A 65 50.88 32.97 10.55
N SER A 66 51.82 33.51 11.33
CA SER A 66 53.26 33.27 11.12
C SER A 66 53.71 31.85 11.44
N ILE A 67 53.01 31.16 12.35
CA ILE A 67 53.23 29.75 12.67
C ILE A 67 52.28 28.89 11.84
N THR A 68 52.78 28.34 10.74
CA THR A 68 52.02 27.42 9.88
C THR A 68 52.23 25.97 10.32
N GLU A 69 51.28 25.10 9.97
CA GLU A 69 51.32 23.68 10.35
C GLU A 69 52.64 22.94 10.03
N PRO A 70 53.31 23.18 8.88
CA PRO A 70 54.60 22.55 8.58
C PRO A 70 55.75 22.96 9.51
N LEU A 71 55.63 24.10 10.20
CA LEU A 71 56.62 24.58 11.17
C LEU A 71 56.47 23.90 12.55
N LEU A 72 55.32 23.25 12.80
CA LEU A 72 55.05 22.53 14.04
C LEU A 72 55.71 21.15 14.02
N SER A 73 55.99 20.60 15.19
CA SER A 73 56.51 19.23 15.29
C SER A 73 55.47 18.21 14.80
N SER A 74 55.93 17.07 14.29
CA SER A 74 55.06 15.98 13.83
C SER A 74 54.04 15.55 14.90
N LEU A 75 54.46 15.52 16.16
CA LEU A 75 53.63 15.18 17.31
C LEU A 75 52.46 16.16 17.53
N VAL A 76 52.67 17.44 17.24
CA VAL A 76 51.62 18.47 17.31
C VAL A 76 50.71 18.39 16.08
N GLN A 77 51.28 18.19 14.89
CA GLN A 77 50.50 18.00 13.66
C GLN A 77 49.54 16.81 13.78
N THR A 78 50.01 15.67 14.33
CA THR A 78 49.16 14.49 14.56
C THR A 78 47.99 14.78 15.50
N LYS A 79 48.19 15.60 16.54
CA LYS A 79 47.10 15.99 17.45
C LYS A 79 46.11 16.95 16.80
N LEU A 80 46.60 17.88 15.99
CA LEU A 80 45.75 18.87 15.31
C LEU A 80 44.90 18.22 14.21
N ASN A 81 45.46 17.24 13.49
CA ASN A 81 44.82 16.56 12.36
C ASN A 81 44.06 15.29 12.75
N ALA A 82 43.93 15.00 14.04
CA ALA A 82 43.10 13.89 14.47
C ALA A 82 41.65 14.14 14.06
N PRO A 83 40.90 13.09 13.64
CA PRO A 83 39.47 13.22 13.39
C PRO A 83 38.77 13.85 14.60
N ALA A 84 37.75 14.67 14.36
CA ALA A 84 37.00 15.28 15.44
C ALA A 84 36.44 14.20 16.38
N ASN A 85 36.64 14.39 17.69
CA ASN A 85 35.94 13.59 18.68
C ASN A 85 34.46 13.91 18.56
N ILE A 86 33.68 12.94 18.09
CA ILE A 86 32.23 12.99 18.10
C ILE A 86 31.82 12.37 19.43
N ASP A 87 31.25 13.17 20.33
CA ASP A 87 30.78 12.67 21.62
C ASP A 87 29.65 11.65 21.42
N ASP A 88 29.61 10.63 22.27
CA ASP A 88 28.56 9.62 22.28
C ASP A 88 27.17 10.29 22.39
N GLY A 89 26.26 9.90 21.49
CA GLY A 89 24.90 10.43 21.43
C GLY A 89 24.76 11.84 20.85
N SER A 90 25.86 12.49 20.43
CA SER A 90 25.79 13.83 19.84
C SER A 90 25.13 13.85 18.44
N ILE A 91 25.08 12.72 17.74
CA ILE A 91 24.36 12.56 16.48
C ILE A 91 22.94 12.06 16.78
N THR A 92 21.97 12.97 16.69
CA THR A 92 20.53 12.65 16.86
C THR A 92 19.86 12.48 15.50
N ASN A 93 18.67 11.88 15.46
CA ASN A 93 17.90 11.71 14.23
C ASN A 93 17.66 13.04 13.47
N ALA A 94 17.53 14.16 14.18
CA ALA A 94 17.33 15.48 13.57
C ALA A 94 18.59 16.01 12.84
N LYS A 95 19.77 15.48 13.16
CA LYS A 95 21.06 15.83 12.52
C LYS A 95 21.36 14.97 11.30
N ILE A 96 20.57 13.92 11.04
CA ILE A 96 20.73 13.02 9.90
C ILE A 96 19.65 13.35 8.87
N ALA A 97 20.05 13.78 7.68
CA ALA A 97 19.10 14.00 6.59
C ALA A 97 18.47 12.67 6.14
N ILE A 98 17.20 12.71 5.75
CA ILE A 98 16.49 11.53 5.23
C ILE A 98 17.27 10.95 4.04
N ASN A 99 17.43 9.63 4.00
CA ASN A 99 18.13 8.88 2.95
C ASN A 99 19.63 9.23 2.75
N SER A 100 20.26 9.91 3.71
CA SER A 100 21.68 10.28 3.60
C SER A 100 22.66 9.18 4.01
N ILE A 101 22.19 8.12 4.69
CA ILE A 101 23.01 7.01 5.18
C ILE A 101 22.75 5.77 4.34
N SER A 102 23.73 5.36 3.54
CA SER A 102 23.74 4.10 2.80
C SER A 102 24.26 2.95 3.65
N LYS A 103 23.91 1.72 3.28
CA LYS A 103 24.24 0.51 4.05
C LYS A 103 25.73 0.36 4.36
N ASN A 104 26.62 0.72 3.42
CA ASN A 104 28.08 0.68 3.61
C ASN A 104 28.62 1.68 4.66
N GLN A 105 27.81 2.63 5.12
CA GLN A 105 28.16 3.57 6.18
C GLN A 105 27.73 3.07 7.57
N LEU A 106 27.06 1.92 7.66
CA LEU A 106 26.70 1.28 8.92
C LEU A 106 27.86 0.42 9.45
N GLU A 107 27.87 0.08 10.72
CA GLU A 107 28.85 -0.88 11.24
C GLU A 107 28.67 -2.27 10.61
N THR A 108 29.78 -2.98 10.40
CA THR A 108 29.80 -4.28 9.73
C THR A 108 28.89 -5.31 10.39
N SER A 109 28.77 -5.31 11.73
CA SER A 109 27.85 -6.18 12.47
C SER A 109 26.39 -5.94 12.07
N LEU A 110 26.00 -4.67 11.95
CA LEU A 110 24.66 -4.25 11.56
C LEU A 110 24.38 -4.50 10.08
N GLN A 111 25.40 -4.32 9.22
CA GLN A 111 25.32 -4.71 7.81
C GLN A 111 25.08 -6.22 7.67
N ASN A 112 25.83 -7.03 8.42
CA ASN A 112 25.69 -8.48 8.44
C ASN A 112 24.34 -8.93 9.02
N GLU A 113 23.83 -8.26 10.06
CA GLU A 113 22.50 -8.54 10.61
C GLU A 113 21.39 -8.23 9.60
N LEU A 114 21.50 -7.10 8.89
CA LEU A 114 20.56 -6.71 7.85
C LEU A 114 20.60 -7.69 6.68
N ASP A 115 21.79 -8.11 6.23
CA ASP A 115 21.95 -9.12 5.19
C ASP A 115 21.47 -10.50 5.61
N ALA A 116 21.72 -10.88 6.85
CA ALA A 116 21.22 -12.13 7.40
C ALA A 116 19.70 -12.12 7.38
N LYS A 117 19.04 -11.07 7.88
CA LYS A 117 17.57 -10.92 7.90
C LYS A 117 16.94 -10.79 6.51
N LEU A 118 17.70 -10.36 5.50
CA LEU A 118 17.25 -10.29 4.10
C LEU A 118 17.56 -11.56 3.30
N SER A 119 18.31 -12.53 3.84
CA SER A 119 18.64 -13.75 3.11
C SER A 119 17.52 -14.79 3.23
N ARG A 120 17.14 -15.40 2.10
CA ARG A 120 16.12 -16.47 2.03
C ARG A 120 16.41 -17.60 3.02
N SER A 121 17.69 -17.93 3.26
CA SER A 121 18.09 -18.95 4.22
C SER A 121 17.83 -18.60 5.69
N ALA A 122 17.79 -17.32 6.08
CA ALA A 122 17.42 -16.92 7.44
C ALA A 122 15.89 -16.84 7.62
N ALA A 123 15.16 -16.47 6.56
CA ALA A 123 13.72 -16.65 6.52
C ALA A 123 13.37 -18.15 6.62
N ASP A 124 14.05 -19.01 5.86
CA ASP A 124 13.92 -20.47 5.91
C ASP A 124 14.36 -21.06 7.26
N ALA A 125 15.30 -20.42 7.99
CA ALA A 125 15.74 -20.87 9.32
C ALA A 125 14.78 -20.45 10.44
N LEU A 126 14.14 -19.28 10.32
CA LEU A 126 13.07 -18.84 11.24
C LEU A 126 11.74 -19.54 10.95
N TYR A 127 11.54 -19.97 9.70
CA TYR A 127 10.40 -20.72 9.17
C TYR A 127 10.81 -22.12 8.67
N MET A 128 11.64 -22.85 9.42
CA MET A 128 12.08 -24.19 8.99
C MET A 128 10.90 -25.15 8.77
N PRO A 129 11.06 -26.11 7.84
CA PRO A 129 9.98 -26.69 7.07
C PRO A 129 9.17 -27.69 7.89
N LEU A 130 7.84 -27.51 7.90
CA LEU A 130 6.94 -28.61 8.21
C LEU A 130 7.13 -29.68 7.14
N GLY A 131 7.27 -30.91 7.63
CA GLY A 131 7.73 -32.06 6.88
C GLY A 131 6.89 -32.39 5.64
N THR A 132 7.56 -33.13 4.77
CA THR A 132 7.02 -33.84 3.62
C THR A 132 5.65 -34.47 3.90
N GLY A 133 4.62 -34.02 3.18
CA GLY A 133 3.30 -34.64 3.16
C GLY A 133 2.20 -33.69 3.62
N ASP A 134 1.28 -33.42 2.71
CA ASP A 134 0.09 -32.57 2.82
C ASP A 134 0.26 -31.07 2.53
N ASP A 135 -0.64 -30.61 1.67
CA ASP A 135 -0.78 -29.26 1.13
C ASP A 135 -0.54 -28.15 2.16
N VAL A 136 0.58 -27.45 2.04
CA VAL A 136 0.77 -26.16 2.73
C VAL A 136 0.06 -25.08 1.92
N GLY A 137 -1.25 -24.97 2.12
CA GLY A 137 -1.92 -23.68 2.01
C GLY A 137 -1.27 -22.70 3.00
N ILE A 138 -1.04 -21.46 2.56
CA ILE A 138 -0.59 -20.37 3.44
C ILE A 138 -1.57 -20.28 4.62
N SER A 139 -1.16 -20.75 5.79
CA SER A 139 -1.97 -20.86 7.01
C SER A 139 -2.11 -19.51 7.73
N GLY A 140 -2.63 -18.50 7.04
CA GLY A 140 -2.93 -17.20 7.65
C GLY A 140 -3.97 -16.37 6.91
N GLU A 141 -4.41 -16.78 5.72
CA GLU A 141 -5.30 -15.99 4.88
C GLU A 141 -6.68 -16.63 4.80
N ASP A 142 -7.60 -16.18 5.66
CA ASP A 142 -9.00 -16.61 5.60
C ASP A 142 -9.76 -15.79 4.56
N TYR A 143 -9.85 -16.33 3.34
CA TYR A 143 -10.64 -15.75 2.24
C TYR A 143 -12.15 -15.96 2.40
N THR A 144 -12.60 -16.69 3.43
CA THR A 144 -14.02 -17.04 3.62
C THR A 144 -14.75 -16.05 4.52
N LYS A 145 -14.03 -15.08 5.11
CA LYS A 145 -14.59 -14.11 6.07
C LYS A 145 -14.23 -12.67 5.73
N SER A 146 -15.09 -11.75 6.13
CA SER A 146 -14.80 -10.32 6.15
C SER A 146 -15.43 -9.62 7.35
N LEU A 147 -14.81 -8.53 7.79
CA LEU A 147 -15.24 -7.77 8.97
C LEU A 147 -15.36 -6.27 8.63
N GLY A 148 -16.52 -5.69 8.91
CA GLY A 148 -16.75 -4.25 8.86
C GLY A 148 -16.59 -3.62 10.24
N ILE A 149 -15.74 -2.59 10.34
CA ILE A 149 -15.53 -1.81 11.58
C ILE A 149 -15.88 -0.35 11.29
N GLY A 150 -16.76 0.23 12.11
CA GLY A 150 -17.14 1.63 11.95
C GLY A 150 -18.32 2.07 12.80
N SER A 151 -19.00 3.13 12.36
CA SER A 151 -20.22 3.62 13.02
C SER A 151 -21.43 3.58 12.08
N SER A 152 -22.24 4.65 12.03
CA SER A 152 -23.49 4.70 11.27
C SER A 152 -23.32 4.42 9.78
N THR A 153 -22.21 4.86 9.18
CA THR A 153 -21.94 4.62 7.75
C THR A 153 -21.70 3.14 7.47
N MET A 154 -20.84 2.46 8.25
CA MET A 154 -20.62 1.02 8.13
C MET A 154 -21.89 0.22 8.47
N SER A 155 -22.63 0.65 9.51
CA SER A 155 -23.91 0.05 9.89
C SER A 155 -24.96 0.14 8.77
N GLY A 156 -25.06 1.28 8.08
CA GLY A 156 -25.95 1.47 6.93
C GLY A 156 -25.58 0.63 5.70
N MET A 157 -24.30 0.22 5.59
CA MET A 157 -23.82 -0.68 4.55
C MET A 157 -23.99 -2.17 4.89
N LEU A 158 -24.22 -2.55 6.15
CA LEU A 158 -24.13 -3.94 6.63
C LEU A 158 -24.92 -4.94 5.77
N SER A 159 -26.23 -4.72 5.57
CA SER A 159 -27.05 -5.69 4.81
C SER A 159 -26.57 -5.85 3.37
N ARG A 160 -26.12 -4.75 2.73
CA ARG A 160 -25.61 -4.73 1.36
C ARG A 160 -24.25 -5.41 1.26
N LEU A 161 -23.37 -5.20 2.24
CA LEU A 161 -22.08 -5.88 2.31
C LEU A 161 -22.28 -7.39 2.53
N VAL A 162 -23.18 -7.80 3.42
CA VAL A 162 -23.52 -9.23 3.59
C VAL A 162 -23.98 -9.84 2.27
N THR A 163 -24.93 -9.20 1.58
CA THR A 163 -25.37 -9.67 0.26
C THR A 163 -24.21 -9.72 -0.73
N ALA A 164 -23.42 -8.65 -0.86
CA ALA A 164 -22.35 -8.59 -1.84
C ALA A 164 -21.24 -9.62 -1.59
N PHE A 165 -20.73 -9.72 -0.36
CA PHE A 165 -19.72 -10.72 0.01
C PHE A 165 -20.23 -12.16 -0.15
N SER A 166 -21.52 -12.42 0.11
CA SER A 166 -22.09 -13.77 -0.06
C SER A 166 -22.03 -14.26 -1.52
N THR A 167 -22.04 -13.37 -2.52
CA THR A 167 -21.87 -13.75 -3.93
C THR A 167 -20.49 -14.34 -4.25
N TYR A 168 -19.52 -14.09 -3.38
CA TYR A 168 -18.16 -14.63 -3.44
C TYR A 168 -17.91 -15.76 -2.43
N GLY A 169 -18.96 -16.25 -1.76
CA GLY A 169 -18.83 -17.26 -0.71
C GLY A 169 -18.20 -16.76 0.59
N ILE A 170 -18.16 -15.43 0.80
CA ILE A 170 -17.56 -14.80 1.97
C ILE A 170 -18.63 -14.45 2.99
N SER A 171 -18.41 -14.86 4.24
CA SER A 171 -19.24 -14.48 5.39
C SER A 171 -18.79 -13.12 5.93
N HIS A 172 -19.59 -12.08 5.68
CA HIS A 172 -19.35 -10.74 6.22
C HIS A 172 -19.98 -10.57 7.60
N ALA A 173 -19.20 -10.10 8.57
CA ALA A 173 -19.68 -9.70 9.88
C ALA A 173 -19.45 -8.20 10.13
N SER A 174 -20.38 -7.54 10.81
CA SER A 174 -20.14 -6.17 11.32
C SER A 174 -20.95 -5.83 12.57
N SER A 175 -21.88 -6.69 13.01
CA SER A 175 -22.86 -6.36 14.08
C SER A 175 -22.21 -6.03 15.44
N ALA A 176 -21.03 -6.59 15.72
CA ALA A 176 -20.28 -6.32 16.95
C ALA A 176 -19.26 -5.17 16.83
N THR A 177 -19.05 -4.59 15.65
CA THR A 177 -17.97 -3.61 15.37
C THR A 177 -18.40 -2.42 14.51
N ALA A 178 -19.67 -2.37 14.07
CA ALA A 178 -20.23 -1.32 13.22
C ALA A 178 -21.60 -0.86 13.74
N ASN A 179 -21.60 0.08 14.68
CA ASN A 179 -22.81 0.50 15.39
C ASN A 179 -22.95 2.02 15.41
N GLY A 180 -24.19 2.50 15.29
CA GLY A 180 -24.50 3.93 15.29
C GLY A 180 -23.93 4.67 16.49
N SER A 181 -23.58 5.94 16.30
CA SER A 181 -23.04 6.84 17.35
C SER A 181 -21.70 6.42 17.96
N TRP A 182 -21.10 5.30 17.52
CA TRP A 182 -19.78 4.89 17.99
C TRP A 182 -18.71 5.88 17.58
N GLN A 183 -17.75 6.00 18.48
CA GLN A 183 -16.57 6.84 18.35
C GLN A 183 -15.34 5.96 18.24
N ILE A 184 -14.20 6.53 17.85
CA ILE A 184 -12.98 5.74 17.63
C ILE A 184 -12.55 4.92 18.86
N SER A 185 -12.73 5.46 20.07
CA SER A 185 -12.42 4.74 21.32
C SER A 185 -13.27 3.49 21.52
N HIS A 186 -14.55 3.51 21.13
CA HIS A 186 -15.41 2.32 21.15
C HIS A 186 -14.93 1.25 20.16
N MET A 187 -14.53 1.67 18.96
CA MET A 187 -14.02 0.78 17.93
C MET A 187 -12.67 0.15 18.37
N ALA A 188 -11.78 0.94 18.97
CA ALA A 188 -10.50 0.47 19.50
C ALA A 188 -10.69 -0.50 20.70
N ALA A 189 -11.69 -0.26 21.56
CA ALA A 189 -12.05 -1.18 22.64
C ALA A 189 -12.65 -2.47 22.11
N ALA A 190 -13.60 -2.39 21.17
CA ALA A 190 -14.26 -3.55 20.56
C ALA A 190 -13.28 -4.42 19.77
N THR A 191 -12.24 -3.84 19.19
CA THR A 191 -11.15 -4.56 18.49
C THR A 191 -10.04 -5.02 19.43
N GLY A 192 -10.05 -4.63 20.69
CA GLY A 192 -9.01 -4.98 21.67
C GLY A 192 -7.66 -4.29 21.43
N VAL A 193 -7.58 -3.31 20.52
CA VAL A 193 -6.40 -2.44 20.35
C VAL A 193 -6.20 -1.55 21.57
N ARG A 194 -7.32 -1.08 22.13
CA ARG A 194 -7.35 -0.32 23.37
C ARG A 194 -8.44 -0.90 24.28
N PRO A 195 -8.21 -2.08 24.90
CA PRO A 195 -9.22 -2.76 25.70
C PRO A 195 -9.78 -1.84 26.79
N LEU A 196 -11.09 -1.95 27.03
CA LEU A 196 -11.73 -1.22 28.12
C LEU A 196 -11.24 -1.79 29.45
N THR A 197 -10.73 -0.96 30.35
CA THR A 197 -10.33 -1.36 31.70
C THR A 197 -11.36 -0.91 32.72
N VAL A 198 -11.68 -1.74 33.70
CA VAL A 198 -12.70 -1.45 34.73
C VAL A 198 -12.08 -1.06 36.07
N ASP A 199 -12.83 -0.34 36.91
CA ASP A 199 -12.48 -0.18 38.34
C ASP A 199 -12.64 -1.50 39.11
N THR A 200 -12.24 -1.53 40.38
CA THR A 200 -12.40 -2.73 41.23
C THR A 200 -13.87 -3.13 41.33
N VAL A 201 -14.18 -4.38 40.98
CA VAL A 201 -15.54 -4.95 41.06
C VAL A 201 -15.51 -6.41 41.52
N SER A 202 -16.59 -6.89 42.13
CA SER A 202 -16.80 -8.29 42.47
C SER A 202 -17.88 -8.87 41.54
N ILE A 203 -17.51 -9.75 40.62
CA ILE A 203 -18.48 -10.40 39.73
C ILE A 203 -19.19 -11.50 40.53
N PRO A 204 -20.52 -11.42 40.77
CA PRO A 204 -21.29 -12.34 41.59
C PRO A 204 -21.40 -13.70 40.91
N ALA A 205 -21.71 -14.73 41.70
CA ALA A 205 -21.90 -16.10 41.22
C ALA A 205 -22.80 -16.22 39.97
N SER A 206 -23.83 -15.37 39.83
CA SER A 206 -24.70 -15.30 38.64
C SER A 206 -25.15 -13.87 38.36
N GLY A 207 -25.55 -13.59 37.12
CA GLY A 207 -26.18 -12.32 36.74
C GLY A 207 -25.22 -11.21 36.32
N ALA A 208 -25.64 -9.97 36.56
CA ALA A 208 -24.99 -8.76 36.05
C ALA A 208 -24.40 -7.90 37.17
N ILE A 209 -23.35 -7.14 36.85
CA ILE A 209 -22.79 -6.11 37.73
C ILE A 209 -22.58 -4.80 36.98
N ALA A 210 -22.60 -3.71 37.75
CA ALA A 210 -22.15 -2.43 37.28
C ALA A 210 -20.63 -2.41 37.16
N VAL A 211 -20.11 -1.86 36.06
CA VAL A 211 -18.69 -1.59 35.85
C VAL A 211 -18.49 -0.13 35.47
N VAL A 212 -17.43 0.48 35.97
CA VAL A 212 -17.03 1.83 35.60
C VAL A 212 -15.80 1.74 34.69
N PRO A 213 -15.92 2.12 33.41
CA PRO A 213 -14.78 2.17 32.51
C PRO A 213 -13.80 3.28 32.88
N LEU A 214 -12.54 2.93 33.11
CA LEU A 214 -11.49 3.88 33.50
C LEU A 214 -10.90 4.65 32.31
N ASN A 215 -10.82 4.01 31.14
CA ASN A 215 -10.20 4.56 29.94
C ASN A 215 -11.21 4.90 28.83
N MET A 216 -12.51 4.95 29.16
CA MET A 216 -13.61 5.26 28.23
C MET A 216 -14.47 6.44 28.67
N GLY A 217 -14.02 7.26 29.63
CA GLY A 217 -14.73 8.49 30.05
C GLY A 217 -14.95 9.50 28.92
N GLU A 218 -14.15 9.39 27.87
CA GLU A 218 -14.27 10.11 26.62
C GLU A 218 -15.52 9.67 25.80
N ALA A 219 -15.89 8.38 25.88
CA ALA A 219 -16.79 7.69 24.96
C ALA A 219 -18.26 7.59 25.44
N ASN A 220 -18.58 8.04 26.65
CA ASN A 220 -19.88 7.82 27.30
C ASN A 220 -21.07 8.65 26.74
N ASN A 221 -21.02 9.14 25.50
CA ASN A 221 -22.03 10.01 24.90
C ASN A 221 -22.80 9.38 23.73
N THR A 222 -22.95 8.05 23.72
CA THR A 222 -23.71 7.38 22.67
C THR A 222 -25.20 7.59 22.87
N SER A 223 -25.91 7.81 21.75
CA SER A 223 -27.37 7.95 21.75
C SER A 223 -28.11 6.61 21.90
N SER A 224 -27.39 5.49 21.86
CA SER A 224 -27.93 4.13 21.97
C SER A 224 -27.02 3.25 22.83
N SER A 225 -27.62 2.19 23.39
CA SER A 225 -26.91 1.14 24.12
C SER A 225 -25.91 0.42 23.19
N ILE A 226 -24.77 0.02 23.74
CA ILE A 226 -23.70 -0.70 23.02
C ILE A 226 -23.42 -2.01 23.74
N THR A 227 -23.27 -3.10 23.01
CA THR A 227 -23.05 -4.42 23.59
C THR A 227 -21.86 -5.12 22.95
N TRP A 228 -20.96 -5.69 23.77
CA TRP A 228 -19.82 -6.48 23.32
C TRP A 228 -19.78 -7.84 24.02
N PRO A 229 -19.78 -8.95 23.27
CA PRO A 229 -19.41 -10.24 23.84
C PRO A 229 -17.90 -10.30 24.10
N GLY A 230 -17.49 -10.99 25.16
CA GLY A 230 -16.09 -11.08 25.54
C GLY A 230 -15.89 -11.75 26.90
N ALA A 231 -14.80 -11.38 27.57
CA ALA A 231 -14.50 -11.86 28.91
C ALA A 231 -13.91 -10.76 29.80
N LEU A 232 -14.29 -10.77 31.07
CA LEU A 232 -13.69 -9.92 32.12
C LEU A 232 -13.05 -10.84 33.16
N ALA A 233 -11.74 -10.66 33.43
CA ALA A 233 -10.96 -11.55 34.30
C ALA A 233 -11.11 -13.05 33.93
N GLY A 234 -11.18 -13.35 32.63
CA GLY A 234 -11.36 -14.72 32.12
C GLY A 234 -12.80 -15.25 32.21
N ILE A 235 -13.75 -14.49 32.75
CA ILE A 235 -15.16 -14.89 32.83
C ILE A 235 -15.89 -14.47 31.55
N PRO A 236 -16.41 -15.43 30.74
CA PRO A 236 -17.19 -15.11 29.55
C PRO A 236 -18.46 -14.34 29.92
N GLY A 237 -18.76 -13.32 29.15
CA GLY A 237 -19.93 -12.49 29.36
C GLY A 237 -20.09 -11.41 28.31
N THR A 238 -21.01 -10.52 28.61
CA THR A 238 -21.40 -9.44 27.73
C THR A 238 -21.25 -8.12 28.48
N LEU A 239 -20.48 -7.21 27.89
CA LEU A 239 -20.34 -5.84 28.37
C LEU A 239 -21.33 -4.95 27.64
N THR A 240 -22.12 -4.16 28.37
CA THR A 240 -23.15 -3.29 27.83
C THR A 240 -22.98 -1.86 28.34
N SER A 241 -22.75 -0.91 27.44
CA SER A 241 -22.86 0.52 27.72
C SER A 241 -24.32 0.94 27.62
N PRO A 242 -24.93 1.54 28.65
CA PRO A 242 -26.18 2.28 28.49
C PRO A 242 -25.97 3.57 27.69
N ALA A 243 -27.05 4.12 27.12
CA ALA A 243 -27.00 5.41 26.44
C ALA A 243 -26.72 6.54 27.45
N SER A 244 -25.81 7.45 27.12
CA SER A 244 -25.49 8.66 27.91
C SER A 244 -25.16 8.42 29.40
N SER A 245 -24.54 7.29 29.73
CA SER A 245 -24.13 6.98 31.12
C SER A 245 -22.69 6.45 31.18
N ALA A 246 -22.01 6.83 32.26
CA ALA A 246 -20.64 6.40 32.56
C ALA A 246 -20.57 5.06 33.29
N ILE A 247 -21.70 4.54 33.77
CA ILE A 247 -21.79 3.24 34.44
C ILE A 247 -22.30 2.24 33.41
N TRP A 248 -21.51 1.22 33.17
CA TRP A 248 -21.78 0.14 32.22
C TRP A 248 -22.18 -1.12 32.99
N THR A 249 -22.61 -2.16 32.28
CA THR A 249 -23.02 -3.44 32.87
C THR A 249 -22.22 -4.58 32.27
N PHE A 250 -21.61 -5.43 33.10
CA PHE A 250 -21.10 -6.73 32.65
C PHE A 250 -22.01 -7.85 33.15
N THR A 251 -22.48 -8.70 32.24
CA THR A 251 -23.32 -9.86 32.53
C THR A 251 -22.58 -11.12 32.16
N ARG A 252 -22.28 -11.99 33.13
CA ARG A 252 -21.64 -13.28 32.85
C ARG A 252 -22.59 -14.22 32.09
N THR A 253 -22.04 -15.03 31.18
CA THR A 253 -22.82 -15.96 30.35
C THR A 253 -23.36 -17.14 31.15
N SER A 254 -22.59 -17.63 32.13
CA SER A 254 -22.90 -18.83 32.90
C SER A 254 -22.68 -18.57 34.39
N SER A 255 -23.47 -19.22 35.25
CA SER A 255 -23.24 -19.19 36.70
C SER A 255 -21.90 -19.84 37.08
N GLY A 256 -21.29 -19.39 38.16
CA GLY A 256 -20.00 -19.85 38.67
C GLY A 256 -19.73 -19.32 40.07
N SER A 257 -18.46 -19.24 40.49
CA SER A 257 -18.08 -18.61 41.75
C SER A 257 -18.03 -17.08 41.64
N THR A 258 -18.07 -16.40 42.78
CA THR A 258 -17.73 -14.98 42.85
C THR A 258 -16.27 -14.77 42.47
N VAL A 259 -15.97 -13.72 41.70
CA VAL A 259 -14.61 -13.40 41.24
C VAL A 259 -14.32 -11.92 41.51
N GLU A 260 -13.28 -11.66 42.30
CA GLU A 260 -12.76 -10.32 42.51
C GLU A 260 -11.94 -9.87 41.30
N VAL A 261 -12.26 -8.68 40.78
CA VAL A 261 -11.61 -8.09 39.61
C VAL A 261 -10.85 -6.85 40.06
N PRO A 262 -9.51 -6.85 40.03
CA PRO A 262 -8.72 -5.69 40.38
C PRO A 262 -8.97 -4.51 39.44
N LYS A 263 -8.83 -3.29 39.96
CA LYS A 263 -8.77 -2.06 39.17
C LYS A 263 -7.77 -2.19 38.02
N GLY A 264 -8.17 -1.76 36.83
CA GLY A 264 -7.35 -1.80 35.62
C GLY A 264 -7.47 -3.10 34.82
N THR A 265 -8.24 -4.09 35.29
CA THR A 265 -8.43 -5.34 34.53
C THR A 265 -9.11 -5.06 33.18
N PRO A 266 -8.54 -5.54 32.06
CA PRO A 266 -9.13 -5.34 30.74
C PRO A 266 -10.30 -6.29 30.50
N PHE A 267 -11.32 -5.78 29.81
CA PHE A 267 -12.30 -6.60 29.12
C PHE A 267 -11.74 -7.02 27.76
N ILE A 268 -11.75 -8.31 27.47
CA ILE A 268 -11.24 -8.91 26.23
C ILE A 268 -12.44 -9.22 25.31
N PRO A 269 -12.64 -8.50 24.20
CA PRO A 269 -13.74 -8.78 23.28
C PRO A 269 -13.56 -10.11 22.56
N SER A 270 -14.64 -10.84 22.30
CA SER A 270 -14.58 -12.19 21.72
C SER A 270 -14.32 -12.23 20.21
N THR A 271 -14.57 -11.13 19.50
CA THR A 271 -14.58 -11.08 18.03
C THR A 271 -13.44 -10.39 17.25
N PRO A 272 -12.31 -9.92 17.84
CA PRO A 272 -11.28 -9.28 17.01
C PRO A 272 -10.22 -10.20 16.40
N THR A 273 -9.84 -11.29 17.07
CA THR A 273 -8.69 -12.11 16.65
C THR A 273 -9.06 -13.17 15.61
N SER A 274 -10.32 -13.61 15.58
CA SER A 274 -10.79 -14.63 14.63
C SER A 274 -10.92 -14.14 13.18
N TYR A 275 -10.72 -12.84 12.94
CA TYR A 275 -10.74 -12.20 11.63
C TYR A 275 -9.36 -11.67 11.21
N GLU A 276 -8.30 -11.96 11.99
CA GLU A 276 -6.93 -11.67 11.55
C GLU A 276 -6.64 -12.46 10.26
N GLY A 277 -6.16 -11.77 9.22
CA GLY A 277 -5.98 -12.34 7.89
C GLY A 277 -7.24 -12.39 7.01
N SER A 278 -8.40 -11.90 7.46
CA SER A 278 -9.61 -11.72 6.63
C SER A 278 -9.62 -10.39 5.87
N VAL A 279 -10.62 -10.17 5.01
CA VAL A 279 -10.86 -8.84 4.42
C VAL A 279 -11.48 -7.91 5.46
N ILE A 280 -10.82 -6.80 5.77
CA ILE A 280 -11.27 -5.84 6.78
C ILE A 280 -11.64 -4.51 6.13
N LEU A 281 -12.83 -4.00 6.44
CA LEU A 281 -13.29 -2.69 5.99
C LEU A 281 -13.31 -1.74 7.19
N LEU A 282 -12.53 -0.66 7.13
CA LEU A 282 -12.42 0.33 8.20
C LEU A 282 -13.06 1.65 7.79
N ASN A 283 -14.17 2.03 8.43
CA ASN A 283 -14.72 3.39 8.36
C ASN A 283 -14.85 3.97 9.77
N THR A 284 -13.75 4.52 10.27
CA THR A 284 -13.55 4.76 11.70
C THR A 284 -13.52 6.25 12.07
N GLY A 285 -14.15 6.60 13.18
CA GLY A 285 -13.92 7.90 13.85
C GLY A 285 -14.75 9.11 13.42
N LYS A 286 -15.72 9.02 12.48
CA LYS A 286 -16.53 10.20 12.08
C LYS A 286 -17.17 10.95 13.26
N ASN A 287 -17.77 10.22 14.21
CA ASN A 287 -18.40 10.81 15.40
C ASN A 287 -17.39 11.41 16.39
N THR A 288 -16.12 11.04 16.27
CA THR A 288 -15.02 11.68 17.00
C THR A 288 -14.70 13.05 16.40
N LEU A 289 -14.79 13.18 15.09
CA LEU A 289 -14.50 14.42 14.38
C LEU A 289 -15.62 15.47 14.51
N THR A 290 -16.86 15.04 14.77
CA THR A 290 -18.04 15.93 14.85
C THR A 290 -18.31 16.49 16.25
N THR A 291 -17.60 16.03 17.29
CA THR A 291 -17.75 16.56 18.65
C THR A 291 -16.86 17.78 18.92
N THR A 292 -17.24 18.60 19.89
CA THR A 292 -16.49 19.78 20.36
C THR A 292 -15.61 19.51 21.59
N ARG A 293 -15.51 18.24 22.01
CA ARG A 293 -14.79 17.85 23.24
C ARG A 293 -13.27 17.90 23.06
N THR A 294 -12.53 18.44 24.03
CA THR A 294 -11.05 18.49 23.99
C THR A 294 -10.44 17.08 24.06
N GLY A 295 -9.37 16.81 23.28
CA GLY A 295 -8.75 15.48 23.16
C GLY A 295 -9.44 14.53 22.17
N TRP A 296 -10.41 15.06 21.43
CA TRP A 296 -11.16 14.42 20.35
C TRP A 296 -10.80 15.05 19.01
N ASP A 297 -9.55 14.86 18.60
CA ASP A 297 -9.00 15.46 17.38
C ASP A 297 -8.81 14.43 16.26
N ALA A 298 -8.45 14.97 15.10
CA ALA A 298 -8.13 14.19 13.92
C ALA A 298 -6.94 13.24 14.14
N GLN A 299 -5.93 13.65 14.92
CA GLN A 299 -4.73 12.86 15.14
C GLN A 299 -5.07 11.56 15.85
N ARG A 300 -5.90 11.62 16.88
CA ARG A 300 -6.35 10.42 17.59
C ARG A 300 -7.14 9.45 16.70
N VAL A 301 -7.93 9.98 15.76
CA VAL A 301 -8.63 9.12 14.79
C VAL A 301 -7.64 8.43 13.86
N ILE A 302 -6.59 9.14 13.41
CA ILE A 302 -5.51 8.56 12.60
C ILE A 302 -4.80 7.46 13.38
N ASP A 303 -4.27 7.77 14.57
CA ASP A 303 -3.46 6.84 15.37
C ASP A 303 -4.21 5.55 15.71
N LEU A 304 -5.47 5.65 16.13
CA LEU A 304 -6.26 4.47 16.48
C LEU A 304 -6.76 3.72 15.25
N THR A 305 -6.98 4.39 14.11
CA THR A 305 -7.27 3.69 12.86
C THR A 305 -6.05 2.87 12.42
N ASP A 306 -4.85 3.43 12.54
CA ASP A 306 -3.62 2.76 12.17
C ASP A 306 -3.30 1.58 13.10
N GLN A 307 -3.54 1.72 14.40
CA GLN A 307 -3.40 0.61 15.34
C GLN A 307 -4.43 -0.51 15.08
N ILE A 308 -5.68 -0.15 14.73
CA ILE A 308 -6.69 -1.14 14.31
C ILE A 308 -6.26 -1.82 13.02
N ALA A 309 -5.83 -1.07 12.01
CA ALA A 309 -5.34 -1.65 10.76
C ALA A 309 -4.15 -2.58 11.01
N ALA A 310 -3.16 -2.15 11.80
CA ALA A 310 -1.96 -2.92 12.13
C ALA A 310 -2.29 -4.27 12.77
N LYS A 311 -3.30 -4.32 13.66
CA LYS A 311 -3.79 -5.58 14.23
C LYS A 311 -4.22 -6.59 13.15
N PHE A 312 -4.79 -6.11 12.05
CA PHE A 312 -5.24 -6.94 10.93
C PHE A 312 -4.24 -6.99 9.76
N GLY A 313 -2.95 -6.73 10.02
CA GLY A 313 -1.87 -6.81 9.03
C GLY A 313 -1.46 -5.47 8.40
N GLY A 314 -2.09 -4.37 8.79
CA GLY A 314 -1.66 -3.01 8.44
C GLY A 314 -1.52 -2.79 6.94
N ALA A 315 -0.32 -2.42 6.48
CA ALA A 315 -0.07 -2.16 5.07
C ALA A 315 0.02 -3.43 4.20
N SER A 316 0.39 -4.54 4.82
CA SER A 316 0.59 -5.83 4.16
C SER A 316 -0.64 -6.74 4.26
N GLY A 317 -1.65 -6.35 5.05
CA GLY A 317 -2.90 -7.07 5.22
C GLY A 317 -4.02 -6.60 4.29
N ARG A 318 -5.11 -7.37 4.27
CA ARG A 318 -6.32 -7.07 3.49
C ARG A 318 -7.24 -6.06 4.18
N VAL A 319 -6.69 -4.89 4.49
CA VAL A 319 -7.40 -3.80 5.17
C VAL A 319 -7.71 -2.67 4.20
N LEU A 320 -8.99 -2.44 3.89
CA LEU A 320 -9.46 -1.32 3.09
C LEU A 320 -9.95 -0.21 4.02
N VAL A 321 -9.27 0.95 3.98
CA VAL A 321 -9.68 2.13 4.74
C VAL A 321 -10.63 2.97 3.90
N ILE A 322 -11.80 3.28 4.44
CA ILE A 322 -12.88 4.00 3.78
C ILE A 322 -12.98 5.40 4.40
N GLY A 323 -12.75 6.42 3.58
CA GLY A 323 -12.73 7.83 3.99
C GLY A 323 -14.04 8.35 4.59
N GLN A 324 -13.97 9.52 5.23
CA GLN A 324 -15.09 10.20 5.85
C GLN A 324 -15.66 11.29 4.95
N PHE A 325 -16.98 11.49 4.96
CA PHE A 325 -17.62 12.54 4.15
C PHE A 325 -18.27 13.63 5.03
N ASN A 326 -18.36 14.84 4.49
CA ASN A 326 -19.10 15.94 5.10
C ASN A 326 -20.61 15.72 4.98
N ASN A 327 -21.32 15.99 6.08
CA ASN A 327 -22.78 15.90 6.12
C ASN A 327 -23.43 16.88 5.13
N THR A 328 -24.68 16.62 4.78
CA THR A 328 -25.48 17.59 4.03
C THR A 328 -25.68 18.85 4.87
N ASN A 329 -25.65 20.03 4.24
CA ASN A 329 -25.76 21.34 4.90
C ASN A 329 -24.63 21.67 5.89
N HIS A 330 -23.49 20.99 5.81
CA HIS A 330 -22.35 21.32 6.66
C HIS A 330 -21.73 22.66 6.20
N PRO A 331 -21.66 23.70 7.07
CA PRO A 331 -21.20 25.03 6.66
C PRO A 331 -19.74 25.01 6.20
N ALA A 332 -19.39 25.83 5.21
CA ALA A 332 -18.02 25.96 4.70
C ALA A 332 -17.00 26.33 5.79
N SER A 333 -17.43 27.09 6.81
CA SER A 333 -16.61 27.53 7.95
C SER A 333 -16.47 26.50 9.08
N SER A 334 -17.01 25.29 8.93
CA SER A 334 -17.02 24.28 9.99
C SER A 334 -15.63 23.66 10.18
N THR A 335 -15.07 23.76 11.40
CA THR A 335 -13.80 23.12 11.79
C THR A 335 -13.84 21.59 11.75
N THR A 336 -15.04 21.00 11.69
CA THR A 336 -15.20 19.56 11.45
C THR A 336 -14.74 19.18 10.04
N ARG A 337 -14.87 20.08 9.07
CA ARG A 337 -14.41 19.85 7.69
C ARG A 337 -12.90 19.73 7.66
N ASP A 338 -12.19 20.65 8.31
CA ASP A 338 -10.72 20.63 8.39
C ASP A 338 -10.22 19.32 9.03
N ARG A 339 -10.91 18.87 10.09
CA ARG A 339 -10.63 17.59 10.75
C ARG A 339 -10.87 16.39 9.83
N ILE A 340 -11.98 16.37 9.07
CA ILE A 340 -12.27 15.32 8.08
C ILE A 340 -11.23 15.31 6.97
N THR A 341 -10.88 16.48 6.42
CA THR A 341 -9.86 16.62 5.37
C THR A 341 -8.50 16.13 5.85
N LEU A 342 -8.10 16.48 7.08
CA LEU A 342 -6.84 16.01 7.67
C LEU A 342 -6.80 14.48 7.79
N VAL A 343 -7.86 13.86 8.33
CA VAL A 343 -7.95 12.40 8.46
C VAL A 343 -7.92 11.72 7.09
N ASN A 344 -8.74 12.17 6.14
CA ASN A 344 -8.81 11.59 4.81
C ASN A 344 -7.47 11.68 4.07
N ASN A 345 -6.79 12.83 4.12
CA ASN A 345 -5.49 13.01 3.48
C ASN A 345 -4.43 12.11 4.10
N SER A 346 -4.40 12.01 5.44
CA SER A 346 -3.48 11.11 6.13
C SER A 346 -3.73 9.65 5.76
N GLN A 347 -4.99 9.20 5.79
CA GLN A 347 -5.33 7.82 5.45
C GLN A 347 -5.06 7.52 3.97
N LYS A 348 -5.36 8.45 3.06
CA LYS A 348 -5.03 8.29 1.64
C LYS A 348 -3.52 8.14 1.42
N ALA A 349 -2.71 8.96 2.08
CA ALA A 349 -1.25 8.88 2.00
C ALA A 349 -0.70 7.57 2.58
N THR A 350 -1.24 7.10 3.71
CA THR A 350 -0.76 5.87 4.37
C THR A 350 -1.18 4.60 3.63
N TYR A 351 -2.41 4.53 3.11
CA TYR A 351 -2.99 3.29 2.58
C TYR A 351 -2.96 3.18 1.06
N GLY A 352 -2.74 4.28 0.32
CA GLY A 352 -2.60 4.26 -1.14
C GLY A 352 -3.81 3.61 -1.82
N ASP A 353 -3.59 2.58 -2.64
CA ASP A 353 -4.66 1.84 -3.33
C ASP A 353 -5.65 1.15 -2.38
N ARG A 354 -5.25 0.93 -1.12
CA ARG A 354 -6.07 0.35 -0.06
C ARG A 354 -6.87 1.41 0.71
N TYR A 355 -6.98 2.61 0.16
CA TYR A 355 -7.89 3.67 0.60
C TYR A 355 -9.01 3.86 -0.43
N PHE A 356 -10.27 3.83 0.02
CA PHE A 356 -11.43 4.19 -0.78
C PHE A 356 -11.91 5.59 -0.40
N ASP A 357 -11.79 6.53 -1.35
CA ASP A 357 -12.14 7.94 -1.18
C ASP A 357 -13.66 8.17 -1.27
N LEU A 358 -14.37 7.76 -0.22
CA LEU A 358 -15.83 7.89 -0.14
C LEU A 358 -16.29 9.35 -0.25
N HIS A 359 -15.49 10.30 0.24
CA HIS A 359 -15.81 11.72 0.14
C HIS A 359 -15.83 12.16 -1.32
N ALA A 360 -14.73 11.90 -2.06
CA ALA A 360 -14.63 12.24 -3.46
C ALA A 360 -15.72 11.56 -4.31
N TYR A 361 -16.05 10.30 -4.01
CA TYR A 361 -17.11 9.58 -4.71
C TYR A 361 -18.48 10.26 -4.55
N LEU A 362 -18.88 10.61 -3.33
CA LEU A 362 -20.19 11.24 -3.07
C LEU A 362 -20.29 12.68 -3.59
N THR A 363 -19.16 13.38 -3.72
CA THR A 363 -19.12 14.74 -4.28
C THR A 363 -18.83 14.76 -5.79
N GLY A 364 -18.54 13.62 -6.39
CA GLY A 364 -18.28 13.47 -7.83
C GLY A 364 -19.55 13.25 -8.64
N THR A 365 -19.42 13.26 -9.96
CA THR A 365 -20.55 13.05 -10.88
C THR A 365 -20.95 11.58 -11.04
N GLN A 366 -20.00 10.66 -10.88
CA GLN A 366 -20.20 9.22 -11.09
C GLN A 366 -21.30 8.63 -10.20
N VAL A 367 -21.48 9.15 -8.99
CA VAL A 367 -22.51 8.68 -8.05
C VAL A 367 -23.94 8.83 -8.62
N TRP A 368 -24.18 9.81 -9.49
CA TRP A 368 -25.49 10.02 -10.11
C TRP A 368 -25.82 8.91 -11.11
N THR A 369 -24.84 8.54 -11.95
CA THR A 369 -24.95 7.40 -12.86
C THR A 369 -25.16 6.10 -12.08
N ASP A 370 -24.37 5.87 -11.03
CA ASP A 370 -24.40 4.61 -10.28
C ASP A 370 -25.66 4.45 -9.42
N THR A 371 -26.29 5.57 -9.02
CA THR A 371 -27.55 5.56 -8.27
C THR A 371 -28.79 5.65 -9.16
N GLY A 372 -28.63 6.06 -10.42
CA GLY A 372 -29.75 6.38 -11.32
C GLY A 372 -30.53 7.64 -10.92
N ILE A 373 -30.00 8.46 -10.01
CA ILE A 373 -30.65 9.67 -9.53
C ILE A 373 -30.21 10.85 -10.41
N THR A 374 -31.17 11.62 -10.91
CA THR A 374 -30.89 12.88 -11.61
C THR A 374 -30.64 13.99 -10.58
N PRO A 375 -29.47 14.66 -10.59
CA PRO A 375 -29.15 15.68 -9.59
C PRO A 375 -30.04 16.91 -9.72
N THR A 376 -30.43 17.47 -8.58
CA THR A 376 -31.07 18.79 -8.50
C THR A 376 -30.02 19.91 -8.39
N THR A 377 -30.45 21.17 -8.47
CA THR A 377 -29.56 22.32 -8.22
C THR A 377 -29.01 22.32 -6.79
N GLU A 378 -29.83 21.96 -5.80
CA GLU A 378 -29.39 21.86 -4.40
C GLU A 378 -28.31 20.78 -4.23
N ASP A 379 -28.41 19.68 -4.98
CA ASP A 379 -27.38 18.65 -5.00
C ASP A 379 -26.06 19.20 -5.52
N THR A 380 -26.08 19.88 -6.66
CA THR A 380 -24.86 20.44 -7.26
C THR A 380 -24.24 21.52 -6.39
N ASP A 381 -25.05 22.34 -5.70
CA ASP A 381 -24.55 23.35 -4.77
C ASP A 381 -23.86 22.71 -3.55
N GLN A 382 -24.43 21.62 -3.03
CA GLN A 382 -23.82 20.86 -1.93
C GLN A 382 -22.55 20.14 -2.39
N GLN A 383 -22.51 19.59 -3.61
CA GLN A 383 -21.28 19.01 -4.18
C GLN A 383 -20.18 20.05 -4.35
N ALA A 384 -20.52 21.27 -4.80
CA ALA A 384 -19.58 22.38 -4.92
C ALA A 384 -18.98 22.79 -3.56
N LEU A 385 -19.79 22.70 -2.49
CA LEU A 385 -19.32 22.85 -1.11
C LEU A 385 -18.61 21.61 -0.56
N GLY A 386 -18.44 20.53 -1.32
CA GLY A 386 -17.86 19.27 -0.87
C GLY A 386 -18.69 18.55 0.20
N ASN A 387 -20.01 18.70 0.19
CA ASN A 387 -20.96 18.01 1.06
C ASN A 387 -21.60 16.82 0.36
N LYS A 388 -22.04 15.83 1.15
CA LYS A 388 -22.98 14.82 0.66
C LYS A 388 -24.27 15.50 0.18
N PRO A 389 -24.70 15.26 -1.07
CA PRO A 389 -25.94 15.84 -1.63
C PRO A 389 -27.22 15.39 -0.92
N PRO A 390 -28.26 16.24 -0.80
CA PRO A 390 -29.55 15.90 -0.19
C PRO A 390 -30.27 14.75 -0.90
N SER A 391 -30.22 14.64 -2.23
CA SER A 391 -30.86 13.53 -2.95
C SER A 391 -30.20 12.17 -2.72
N LEU A 392 -28.97 12.15 -2.17
CA LEU A 392 -28.28 10.94 -1.72
C LEU A 392 -28.52 10.64 -0.23
N SER A 393 -29.41 11.38 0.43
CA SER A 393 -29.51 11.44 1.89
C SER A 393 -30.87 10.98 2.39
N THR A 394 -30.88 10.26 3.51
CA THR A 394 -32.11 10.06 4.31
C THR A 394 -32.27 11.19 5.33
N ASP A 395 -31.14 11.67 5.87
CA ASP A 395 -31.05 12.85 6.71
C ASP A 395 -29.67 13.52 6.52
N ASN A 396 -29.39 14.59 7.26
CA ASN A 396 -28.13 15.32 7.11
C ASN A 396 -26.89 14.43 7.30
N GLY A 397 -26.93 13.47 8.22
CA GLY A 397 -25.80 12.60 8.58
C GLY A 397 -25.69 11.32 7.75
N HIS A 398 -26.81 10.80 7.24
CA HIS A 398 -26.90 9.45 6.67
C HIS A 398 -27.23 9.45 5.18
N MET A 399 -26.65 8.50 4.48
CA MET A 399 -27.00 8.19 3.08
C MET A 399 -28.38 7.52 3.00
N ASN A 400 -29.03 7.62 1.85
CA ASN A 400 -30.21 6.82 1.56
C ASN A 400 -29.84 5.43 1.01
N GLY A 401 -30.86 4.61 0.76
CA GLY A 401 -30.68 3.23 0.34
C GLY A 401 -29.94 3.05 -0.99
N SER A 402 -30.17 3.94 -1.97
CA SER A 402 -29.51 3.90 -3.28
C SER A 402 -28.04 4.30 -3.18
N ALA A 403 -27.75 5.37 -2.43
CA ALA A 403 -26.38 5.82 -2.19
C ALA A 403 -25.55 4.74 -1.46
N TYR A 404 -26.09 4.11 -0.40
CA TYR A 404 -25.40 2.99 0.26
C TYR A 404 -25.12 1.82 -0.69
N LEU A 405 -26.05 1.48 -1.59
CA LEU A 405 -25.85 0.39 -2.55
C LEU A 405 -24.73 0.74 -3.54
N ALA A 406 -24.75 1.95 -4.08
CA ALA A 406 -23.73 2.41 -5.02
C ALA A 406 -22.33 2.44 -4.38
N VAL A 407 -22.22 2.90 -3.13
CA VAL A 407 -20.97 2.87 -2.35
C VAL A 407 -20.46 1.44 -2.15
N VAL A 408 -21.34 0.51 -1.74
CA VAL A 408 -20.95 -0.89 -1.56
C VAL A 408 -20.46 -1.50 -2.87
N ASN A 409 -21.12 -1.22 -4.00
CA ASN A 409 -20.67 -1.71 -5.30
C ASN A 409 -19.26 -1.19 -5.65
N LYS A 410 -18.94 0.07 -5.36
CA LYS A 410 -17.58 0.62 -5.55
C LYS A 410 -16.56 0.03 -4.60
N ILE A 411 -16.92 -0.22 -3.34
CA ILE A 411 -16.05 -0.92 -2.40
C ILE A 411 -15.74 -2.32 -2.93
N MET A 412 -16.75 -3.08 -3.37
CA MET A 412 -16.54 -4.42 -3.92
C MET A 412 -15.68 -4.39 -5.21
N ALA A 413 -15.90 -3.41 -6.09
CA ALA A 413 -15.04 -3.19 -7.26
C ALA A 413 -13.59 -2.91 -6.85
N ARG A 414 -13.35 -2.08 -5.83
CA ARG A 414 -12.02 -1.82 -5.29
C ARG A 414 -11.39 -3.09 -4.69
N LEU A 415 -12.16 -3.92 -3.99
CA LEU A 415 -11.65 -5.18 -3.46
C LEU A 415 -11.30 -6.18 -4.59
N LEU A 416 -12.05 -6.17 -5.70
CA LEU A 416 -11.69 -6.90 -6.92
C LEU A 416 -10.40 -6.35 -7.53
N GLU A 417 -10.27 -5.03 -7.64
CA GLU A 417 -9.07 -4.36 -8.14
C GLU A 417 -7.81 -4.74 -7.34
N LEU A 418 -7.96 -4.91 -6.02
CA LEU A 418 -6.90 -5.29 -5.08
C LEU A 418 -6.61 -6.79 -5.02
N ALA A 419 -7.34 -7.63 -5.77
CA ALA A 419 -7.25 -9.08 -5.70
C ALA A 419 -7.67 -9.71 -4.36
N TRP A 420 -8.59 -9.08 -3.61
CA TRP A 420 -8.96 -9.52 -2.26
C TRP A 420 -10.25 -10.34 -2.18
N LEU A 421 -10.91 -10.56 -3.31
CA LEU A 421 -12.08 -11.42 -3.43
C LEU A 421 -11.76 -12.63 -4.32
N PRO A 422 -12.39 -13.80 -4.09
CA PRO A 422 -12.32 -14.92 -5.03
C PRO A 422 -12.70 -14.48 -6.46
N GLY A 423 -11.85 -14.78 -7.44
CA GLY A 423 -12.04 -14.32 -8.83
C GLY A 423 -11.60 -12.88 -9.10
N ALA A 424 -11.04 -12.19 -8.12
CA ALA A 424 -10.45 -10.86 -8.28
C ALA A 424 -9.12 -10.93 -9.05
N ILE A 425 -9.04 -10.21 -10.16
CA ILE A 425 -7.83 -10.04 -10.96
C ILE A 425 -7.12 -8.80 -10.42
N PRO A 426 -5.86 -8.87 -9.92
CA PRO A 426 -5.14 -7.67 -9.48
C PRO A 426 -5.06 -6.68 -10.63
N THR A 427 -5.58 -5.47 -10.50
CA THR A 427 -5.67 -4.48 -11.60
C THR A 427 -4.40 -3.65 -11.79
N THR A 428 -3.22 -4.17 -11.46
CA THR A 428 -1.98 -3.46 -11.78
C THR A 428 -1.94 -3.21 -13.30
N PRO A 429 -1.93 -1.95 -13.77
CA PRO A 429 -1.83 -1.65 -15.19
C PRO A 429 -0.48 -2.15 -15.71
N GLY A 430 -0.54 -3.10 -16.62
CA GLY A 430 0.61 -3.68 -17.31
C GLY A 430 0.14 -4.79 -18.23
N ASP A 431 0.62 -4.79 -19.48
CA ASP A 431 0.34 -5.83 -20.47
C ASP A 431 0.79 -7.18 -19.90
N ARG A 432 -0.18 -8.01 -19.48
CA ARG A 432 0.09 -9.34 -18.96
C ARG A 432 -0.19 -10.39 -20.02
N THR A 433 0.84 -11.18 -20.30
CA THR A 433 0.81 -12.37 -21.13
C THR A 433 0.54 -13.58 -20.23
N ILE A 434 -0.55 -14.29 -20.50
CA ILE A 434 -0.93 -15.56 -19.87
C ILE A 434 -0.51 -16.67 -20.84
N ILE A 435 0.38 -17.57 -20.43
CA ILE A 435 0.84 -18.70 -21.25
C ILE A 435 0.16 -19.97 -20.74
N ALA A 436 -0.42 -20.77 -21.62
CA ALA A 436 -0.93 -22.08 -21.23
C ALA A 436 0.22 -23.04 -20.91
N THR A 437 0.55 -23.24 -19.63
CA THR A 437 1.49 -24.28 -19.19
C THR A 437 0.76 -25.48 -18.59
N GLU A 438 1.46 -26.62 -18.52
CA GLU A 438 0.91 -27.89 -18.05
C GLU A 438 0.75 -27.96 -16.52
N ASN A 439 -0.17 -28.81 -16.05
CA ASN A 439 -0.11 -29.42 -14.72
C ASN A 439 -0.10 -30.95 -14.91
N PHE A 440 0.94 -31.62 -14.44
CA PHE A 440 1.02 -33.08 -14.44
C PHE A 440 -0.15 -33.68 -13.63
N ASN A 441 -1.11 -34.29 -14.34
CA ASN A 441 -2.14 -35.21 -13.84
C ASN A 441 -2.94 -34.79 -12.58
N LYS A 442 -4.09 -34.13 -12.77
CA LYS A 442 -5.27 -34.33 -11.91
C LYS A 442 -6.29 -35.20 -12.63
N SER A 443 -6.82 -36.21 -11.93
CA SER A 443 -7.83 -37.16 -12.44
C SER A 443 -9.23 -36.55 -12.62
N ASP A 444 -9.42 -35.29 -12.25
CA ASP A 444 -10.71 -34.56 -12.27
C ASP A 444 -10.94 -33.72 -13.54
N GLY A 445 -9.96 -33.61 -14.44
CA GLY A 445 -10.06 -32.84 -15.67
C GLY A 445 -9.88 -31.32 -15.52
N SER A 446 -9.41 -30.82 -14.38
CA SER A 446 -9.08 -29.40 -14.17
C SER A 446 -7.74 -29.02 -14.84
N ILE A 447 -7.76 -28.07 -15.79
CA ILE A 447 -6.55 -27.51 -16.42
C ILE A 447 -6.23 -26.16 -15.77
N ILE A 448 -4.99 -26.01 -15.28
CA ILE A 448 -4.46 -24.77 -14.70
C ILE A 448 -3.50 -24.14 -15.72
N GLY A 449 -3.73 -22.90 -16.15
CA GLY A 449 -2.73 -22.08 -16.83
C GLY A 449 -1.89 -21.30 -15.80
N GLN A 450 -0.56 -21.34 -15.92
CA GLN A 450 0.30 -20.45 -15.13
C GLN A 450 0.53 -19.13 -15.86
N THR A 451 0.49 -18.03 -15.12
CA THR A 451 1.03 -16.76 -15.60
C THR A 451 2.52 -16.70 -15.29
N THR A 452 3.31 -16.06 -16.16
CA THR A 452 4.75 -15.86 -15.93
C THR A 452 5.04 -14.78 -14.89
N THR A 453 4.06 -14.25 -14.16
CA THR A 453 4.37 -13.25 -13.11
C THR A 453 3.47 -13.21 -11.87
N THR A 454 2.22 -13.69 -11.83
CA THR A 454 1.44 -13.83 -10.57
C THR A 454 0.11 -14.53 -10.83
N GLY A 455 -0.09 -15.72 -10.27
CA GLY A 455 -1.40 -16.36 -10.17
C GLY A 455 -1.61 -17.55 -11.10
N VAL A 456 -2.26 -18.57 -10.53
CA VAL A 456 -2.79 -19.76 -11.19
C VAL A 456 -4.17 -19.42 -11.75
N LEU A 457 -4.32 -19.41 -13.07
CA LEU A 457 -5.62 -19.29 -13.73
C LEU A 457 -6.15 -20.68 -14.04
N THR A 458 -7.42 -20.96 -13.78
CA THR A 458 -8.04 -22.24 -14.18
C THR A 458 -8.81 -22.05 -15.47
N TRP A 459 -8.53 -22.88 -16.47
CA TRP A 459 -9.34 -22.92 -17.68
C TRP A 459 -10.74 -23.40 -17.30
N ALA A 460 -11.76 -22.58 -17.57
CA ALA A 460 -13.13 -22.87 -17.20
C ALA A 460 -13.90 -23.46 -18.39
N ALA A 461 -14.96 -24.20 -18.07
CA ALA A 461 -16.05 -24.39 -19.03
C ALA A 461 -16.78 -23.05 -19.23
N PRO A 462 -17.24 -22.72 -20.45
CA PRO A 462 -18.25 -21.68 -20.60
C PRO A 462 -19.46 -22.01 -19.71
N LEU A 463 -20.07 -20.96 -19.13
CA LEU A 463 -21.29 -21.04 -18.33
C LEU A 463 -22.29 -21.97 -19.05
N ASN A 464 -22.70 -23.06 -18.39
CA ASN A 464 -23.62 -24.10 -18.87
C ASN A 464 -23.07 -25.24 -19.75
N SER A 465 -21.77 -25.56 -19.71
CA SER A 465 -21.24 -26.72 -20.45
C SER A 465 -21.58 -28.07 -19.80
N PRO A 466 -21.99 -29.10 -20.58
CA PRO A 466 -22.07 -30.47 -20.07
C PRO A 466 -20.70 -30.93 -19.55
N ALA A 467 -20.66 -31.58 -18.40
CA ALA A 467 -19.43 -32.17 -17.84
C ALA A 467 -18.78 -33.11 -18.88
N GLY A 468 -17.51 -32.86 -19.23
CA GLY A 468 -16.70 -33.75 -20.09
C GLY A 468 -16.26 -33.21 -21.46
N ASN A 469 -16.70 -32.01 -21.87
CA ASN A 469 -16.32 -31.40 -23.17
C ASN A 469 -15.11 -30.43 -23.09
N PHE A 470 -14.17 -30.69 -22.18
CA PHE A 470 -12.99 -29.84 -21.97
C PHE A 470 -11.91 -30.10 -23.01
N LEU A 471 -11.28 -29.04 -23.52
CA LEU A 471 -10.11 -29.15 -24.39
C LEU A 471 -8.86 -29.33 -23.54
N ASN A 472 -8.24 -30.52 -23.65
CA ASN A 472 -6.98 -30.80 -22.95
C ASN A 472 -5.84 -30.03 -23.62
N ILE A 473 -5.08 -29.30 -22.81
CA ILE A 473 -3.83 -28.65 -23.21
C ILE A 473 -2.69 -29.41 -22.54
N ILE A 474 -1.86 -30.09 -23.32
CA ILE A 474 -0.75 -30.92 -22.85
C ILE A 474 0.55 -30.31 -23.37
N SER A 475 1.44 -29.86 -22.48
CA SER A 475 2.72 -29.25 -22.84
C SER A 475 2.57 -28.10 -23.87
N GLY A 476 1.60 -27.21 -23.66
CA GLY A 476 1.29 -26.09 -24.58
C GLY A 476 0.47 -26.48 -25.82
N ARG A 477 0.24 -27.77 -26.05
CA ARG A 477 -0.53 -28.29 -27.20
C ARG A 477 -1.98 -28.54 -26.85
N ALA A 478 -2.88 -27.81 -27.51
CA ALA A 478 -4.31 -28.06 -27.49
C ALA A 478 -4.68 -29.03 -28.62
N ALA A 479 -5.20 -30.21 -28.29
CA ALA A 479 -5.60 -31.21 -29.27
C ALA A 479 -6.95 -31.85 -28.92
N ASN A 480 -7.73 -32.15 -29.95
CA ASN A 480 -8.97 -32.91 -29.79
C ASN A 480 -8.79 -34.35 -30.27
N THR A 481 -9.13 -35.32 -29.41
CA THR A 481 -9.03 -36.77 -29.68
C THR A 481 -10.38 -37.43 -29.93
N ASN A 482 -11.49 -36.68 -29.90
CA ASN A 482 -12.82 -37.18 -30.25
C ASN A 482 -13.54 -36.25 -31.26
N SER A 483 -14.70 -36.70 -31.76
CA SER A 483 -15.50 -35.96 -32.75
C SER A 483 -16.39 -34.87 -32.15
N THR A 484 -16.30 -34.64 -30.84
CA THR A 484 -17.11 -33.65 -30.13
C THR A 484 -16.30 -32.37 -29.99
N ALA A 485 -16.90 -31.21 -30.23
CA ALA A 485 -16.24 -29.93 -30.03
C ALA A 485 -15.76 -29.78 -28.58
N ARG A 486 -14.50 -29.40 -28.42
CA ARG A 486 -13.87 -29.16 -27.11
C ARG A 486 -13.38 -27.72 -27.03
N ARG A 487 -13.50 -27.12 -25.85
CA ARG A 487 -13.10 -25.72 -25.64
C ARG A 487 -12.27 -25.54 -24.37
N ALA A 488 -11.44 -24.52 -24.39
CA ALA A 488 -10.76 -23.99 -23.22
C ALA A 488 -10.95 -22.47 -23.24
N VAL A 489 -11.58 -21.92 -22.20
CA VAL A 489 -11.74 -20.46 -22.04
C VAL A 489 -11.18 -19.98 -20.71
N LEU A 490 -10.74 -18.73 -20.70
CA LEU A 490 -10.23 -18.01 -19.54
C LEU A 490 -11.09 -16.76 -19.31
N PRO A 491 -11.36 -16.39 -18.05
CA PRO A 491 -11.90 -15.08 -17.75
C PRO A 491 -10.88 -13.98 -18.08
N THR A 492 -11.36 -12.83 -18.56
CA THR A 492 -10.57 -11.63 -18.85
C THR A 492 -10.94 -10.51 -17.87
N SER A 493 -10.04 -9.54 -17.65
CA SER A 493 -10.29 -8.38 -16.77
C SER A 493 -11.30 -7.37 -17.35
N GLY A 494 -11.66 -7.53 -18.63
CA GLY A 494 -12.62 -6.68 -19.33
C GLY A 494 -12.92 -7.20 -20.74
N PRO A 495 -13.79 -6.49 -21.49
CA PRO A 495 -14.25 -6.90 -22.82
C PRO A 495 -13.17 -6.75 -23.90
N ASN A 496 -12.04 -6.13 -23.56
CA ASN A 496 -10.90 -5.91 -24.45
C ASN A 496 -9.78 -6.90 -24.11
N HIS A 497 -9.31 -7.67 -25.09
CA HIS A 497 -8.33 -8.74 -24.92
C HIS A 497 -7.82 -9.22 -26.28
N ARG A 498 -6.66 -9.88 -26.29
CA ARG A 498 -6.12 -10.59 -27.44
C ARG A 498 -5.79 -12.03 -27.07
N VAL A 499 -6.22 -12.98 -27.89
CA VAL A 499 -5.81 -14.38 -27.79
C VAL A 499 -4.96 -14.73 -29.01
N THR A 500 -3.82 -15.37 -28.77
CA THR A 500 -2.85 -15.79 -29.79
C THR A 500 -2.56 -17.27 -29.64
N VAL A 501 -2.42 -17.99 -30.76
CA VAL A 501 -1.96 -19.39 -30.81
C VAL A 501 -0.98 -19.60 -31.95
N THR A 502 -0.08 -20.57 -31.81
CA THR A 502 0.70 -21.09 -32.94
C THR A 502 -0.08 -22.21 -33.62
N LEU A 503 -0.25 -22.12 -34.94
CA LEU A 503 -1.00 -23.11 -35.71
C LEU A 503 -0.20 -24.42 -35.83
N ALA A 504 -0.68 -25.51 -35.20
CA ALA A 504 -0.08 -26.84 -35.38
C ALA A 504 -0.82 -27.68 -36.43
N ALA A 505 -2.11 -27.38 -36.69
CA ALA A 505 -2.89 -27.88 -37.80
C ALA A 505 -4.03 -26.91 -38.16
N LEU A 506 -4.35 -26.78 -39.46
CA LEU A 506 -5.29 -25.77 -39.97
C LEU A 506 -6.77 -26.20 -39.89
N GLY A 507 -7.03 -27.52 -39.84
CA GLY A 507 -8.38 -28.05 -40.01
C GLY A 507 -8.91 -27.93 -41.45
N SER A 508 -10.05 -28.55 -41.72
CA SER A 508 -10.64 -28.64 -43.06
C SER A 508 -11.95 -27.87 -43.25
N ASP A 509 -12.57 -27.37 -42.18
CA ASP A 509 -13.83 -26.61 -42.26
C ASP A 509 -13.99 -25.72 -41.01
N PRO A 510 -14.10 -24.38 -41.14
CA PRO A 510 -14.29 -23.47 -40.01
C PRO A 510 -15.56 -23.77 -39.19
N ALA A 511 -16.57 -24.42 -39.78
CA ALA A 511 -17.84 -24.72 -39.12
C ALA A 511 -17.78 -26.01 -38.27
N THR A 512 -17.07 -27.03 -38.74
CA THR A 512 -17.17 -28.39 -38.19
C THR A 512 -15.83 -29.09 -37.92
N LYS A 513 -14.73 -28.61 -38.49
CA LYS A 513 -13.40 -29.25 -38.45
C LYS A 513 -12.29 -28.20 -38.40
N ALA A 514 -12.30 -27.35 -37.39
CA ALA A 514 -11.37 -26.23 -37.30
C ALA A 514 -10.87 -25.95 -35.89
N LEU A 515 -9.76 -25.23 -35.89
CA LEU A 515 -9.27 -24.43 -34.79
C LEU A 515 -9.98 -23.08 -34.85
N ARG A 516 -10.55 -22.66 -33.72
CA ARG A 516 -11.21 -21.37 -33.56
C ARG A 516 -10.57 -20.63 -32.39
N VAL A 517 -9.87 -19.55 -32.68
CA VAL A 517 -9.36 -18.64 -31.65
C VAL A 517 -10.48 -17.69 -31.28
N THR A 518 -10.94 -17.69 -30.04
CA THR A 518 -12.21 -17.08 -29.63
C THR A 518 -12.04 -15.84 -28.76
N ALA A 519 -12.95 -14.88 -28.95
CA ALA A 519 -13.04 -13.67 -28.15
C ALA A 519 -14.50 -13.45 -27.70
N ARG A 520 -14.68 -12.80 -26.54
CA ARG A 520 -15.98 -12.49 -25.93
C ARG A 520 -16.92 -13.70 -25.89
N VAL A 521 -16.48 -14.80 -25.29
CA VAL A 521 -17.26 -16.03 -25.16
C VAL A 521 -18.36 -15.84 -24.12
N ALA A 522 -19.60 -15.57 -24.54
CA ALA A 522 -20.73 -15.40 -23.63
C ALA A 522 -21.25 -16.76 -23.13
N ASP A 523 -21.39 -17.72 -24.04
CA ASP A 523 -21.86 -19.08 -23.74
C ASP A 523 -21.39 -20.08 -24.82
N LEU A 524 -21.92 -21.31 -24.77
CA LEU A 524 -21.61 -22.38 -25.72
C LEU A 524 -21.95 -22.06 -27.19
N ASN A 525 -22.84 -21.12 -27.43
CA ASN A 525 -23.40 -20.85 -28.76
C ASN A 525 -23.19 -19.39 -29.18
N THR A 526 -22.55 -18.56 -28.34
CA THR A 526 -22.44 -17.11 -28.53
C THR A 526 -21.02 -16.60 -28.28
N TYR A 527 -20.24 -16.34 -29.34
CA TYR A 527 -18.84 -15.85 -29.29
C TYR A 527 -18.34 -15.37 -30.66
N TYR A 528 -17.28 -14.56 -30.66
CA TYR A 528 -16.49 -14.27 -31.87
C TYR A 528 -15.35 -15.27 -32.03
N PHE A 529 -14.93 -15.54 -33.26
CA PHE A 529 -13.74 -16.33 -33.51
C PHE A 529 -13.03 -16.01 -34.83
N VAL A 530 -11.73 -16.26 -34.85
CA VAL A 530 -10.93 -16.30 -36.09
C VAL A 530 -10.65 -17.76 -36.43
N SER A 531 -10.72 -18.08 -37.72
CA SER A 531 -10.38 -19.39 -38.25
C SER A 531 -9.37 -19.27 -39.40
N PRO A 532 -8.36 -20.15 -39.50
CA PRO A 532 -7.38 -20.15 -40.57
C PRO A 532 -7.93 -20.77 -41.88
N ARG A 533 -9.25 -20.68 -42.09
CA ARG A 533 -9.94 -21.20 -43.28
C ARG A 533 -11.22 -20.42 -43.55
N ARG A 534 -11.55 -20.25 -44.84
CA ARG A 534 -12.77 -19.56 -45.27
C ARG A 534 -14.02 -20.44 -45.30
N ASN A 535 -13.89 -21.69 -45.72
CA ASN A 535 -14.96 -22.69 -45.68
C ASN A 535 -14.36 -24.09 -45.95
N SER A 536 -15.22 -25.09 -46.15
CA SER A 536 -14.77 -26.46 -46.41
C SER A 536 -13.96 -26.63 -47.70
N THR A 537 -14.12 -25.75 -48.69
CA THR A 537 -13.51 -25.88 -50.02
C THR A 537 -12.50 -24.80 -50.38
N GLN A 538 -12.48 -23.67 -49.67
CA GLN A 538 -11.63 -22.51 -49.96
C GLN A 538 -10.68 -22.19 -48.80
N GLU A 539 -9.41 -22.01 -49.13
CA GLU A 539 -8.37 -21.52 -48.24
C GLU A 539 -8.52 -20.02 -47.95
N GLY A 540 -7.84 -19.54 -46.92
CA GLY A 540 -7.85 -18.14 -46.51
C GLY A 540 -8.08 -17.97 -45.00
N ILE A 541 -8.28 -16.73 -44.55
CA ILE A 541 -8.56 -16.40 -43.16
C ILE A 541 -9.90 -15.68 -43.04
N SER A 542 -10.60 -15.90 -41.92
CA SER A 542 -11.92 -15.31 -41.70
C SER A 542 -12.16 -14.96 -40.22
N ILE A 543 -12.80 -13.82 -40.00
CA ILE A 543 -13.46 -13.43 -38.74
C ILE A 543 -14.92 -13.88 -38.83
N TRP A 544 -15.39 -14.57 -37.79
CA TRP A 544 -16.73 -15.10 -37.67
C TRP A 544 -17.38 -14.67 -36.36
N LYS A 545 -18.70 -14.72 -36.32
CA LYS A 545 -19.49 -14.74 -35.10
C LYS A 545 -20.39 -15.96 -35.06
N ASN A 546 -20.56 -16.53 -33.88
CA ASN A 546 -21.60 -17.51 -33.56
C ASN A 546 -22.59 -16.83 -32.61
N VAL A 547 -23.88 -16.86 -32.93
CA VAL A 547 -24.95 -16.39 -32.05
C VAL A 547 -26.06 -17.42 -32.06
N GLY A 548 -26.27 -18.11 -30.94
CA GLY A 548 -27.30 -19.15 -30.85
C GLY A 548 -27.14 -20.30 -31.86
N ASN A 549 -25.90 -20.72 -32.14
CA ASN A 549 -25.53 -21.74 -33.15
C ASN A 549 -25.65 -21.29 -34.61
N VAL A 550 -25.95 -20.03 -34.86
CA VAL A 550 -25.91 -19.44 -36.20
C VAL A 550 -24.53 -18.83 -36.42
N VAL A 551 -23.71 -19.51 -37.23
CA VAL A 551 -22.36 -19.06 -37.60
C VAL A 551 -22.43 -18.17 -38.84
N SER A 552 -21.90 -16.95 -38.75
CA SER A 552 -21.85 -15.99 -39.87
C SER A 552 -20.48 -15.31 -39.96
N SER A 553 -19.97 -15.10 -41.17
CA SER A 553 -18.69 -14.43 -41.39
C SER A 553 -18.88 -12.92 -41.26
N LEU A 554 -18.01 -12.27 -40.49
CA LEU A 554 -17.91 -10.81 -40.44
C LEU A 554 -17.00 -10.29 -41.54
N LYS A 555 -15.88 -10.97 -41.79
CA LYS A 555 -14.92 -10.61 -42.83
C LYS A 555 -14.07 -11.82 -43.21
N SER A 556 -13.66 -11.90 -44.48
CA SER A 556 -12.86 -13.01 -45.01
C SER A 556 -11.88 -12.53 -46.07
N SER A 557 -10.71 -13.16 -46.19
CA SER A 557 -9.75 -12.96 -47.29
C SER A 557 -9.30 -14.30 -47.85
N GLY A 558 -9.23 -14.42 -49.19
CA GLY A 558 -8.64 -15.58 -49.87
C GLY A 558 -7.16 -15.39 -50.22
N ASP A 559 -6.66 -14.15 -50.16
CA ASP A 559 -5.28 -13.82 -50.54
C ASP A 559 -4.29 -14.04 -49.39
N ILE A 560 -4.82 -14.18 -48.16
CA ILE A 560 -4.05 -14.37 -46.93
C ILE A 560 -4.30 -15.79 -46.47
N ILE A 561 -3.31 -16.66 -46.65
CA ILE A 561 -3.41 -18.10 -46.40
C ILE A 561 -2.53 -18.46 -45.20
N PRO A 562 -3.11 -18.66 -44.00
CA PRO A 562 -2.35 -19.12 -42.83
C PRO A 562 -1.78 -20.53 -43.05
N VAL A 563 -0.56 -20.75 -42.56
CA VAL A 563 0.13 -22.05 -42.62
C VAL A 563 0.46 -22.58 -41.23
N VAL A 564 0.80 -23.87 -41.15
CA VAL A 564 1.31 -24.46 -39.90
C VAL A 564 2.59 -23.74 -39.49
N GLY A 565 2.66 -23.33 -38.23
CA GLY A 565 3.72 -22.52 -37.65
C GLY A 565 3.39 -21.03 -37.52
N ASP A 566 2.37 -20.53 -38.23
CA ASP A 566 1.96 -19.13 -38.08
C ASP A 566 1.33 -18.87 -36.71
N LYS A 567 1.52 -17.66 -36.19
CA LYS A 567 0.76 -17.15 -35.04
C LYS A 567 -0.57 -16.57 -35.53
N LEU A 568 -1.67 -17.13 -35.05
CA LEU A 568 -3.02 -16.65 -35.33
C LEU A 568 -3.59 -15.98 -34.08
N SER A 569 -4.09 -14.74 -34.20
CA SER A 569 -4.70 -14.05 -33.08
C SER A 569 -6.07 -13.46 -33.41
N ILE A 570 -6.91 -13.36 -32.38
CA ILE A 570 -8.11 -12.53 -32.37
C ILE A 570 -7.96 -11.47 -31.27
N GLU A 571 -8.28 -10.24 -31.60
CA GLU A 571 -8.36 -9.12 -30.66
C GLU A 571 -9.78 -8.57 -30.65
N ALA A 572 -10.32 -8.37 -29.45
CA ALA A 572 -11.49 -7.54 -29.23
C ALA A 572 -11.05 -6.23 -28.58
N ASP A 573 -11.39 -5.10 -29.19
CA ASP A 573 -11.05 -3.75 -28.72
C ASP A 573 -12.23 -2.81 -29.02
N GLY A 574 -13.04 -2.52 -28.00
CA GLY A 574 -14.29 -1.77 -28.17
C GLY A 574 -15.22 -2.43 -29.19
N PRO A 575 -15.68 -1.73 -30.25
CA PRO A 575 -16.48 -2.36 -31.31
C PRO A 575 -15.65 -3.17 -32.30
N ASN A 576 -14.33 -3.08 -32.29
CA ASN A 576 -13.46 -3.66 -33.32
C ASN A 576 -13.06 -5.08 -32.95
N ILE A 577 -13.21 -5.99 -33.91
CA ILE A 577 -12.71 -7.36 -33.89
C ILE A 577 -11.64 -7.48 -34.96
N LYS A 578 -10.39 -7.71 -34.55
CA LYS A 578 -9.23 -7.79 -35.44
C LYS A 578 -8.68 -9.21 -35.46
N ALA A 579 -8.29 -9.68 -36.64
CA ALA A 579 -7.51 -10.89 -36.82
C ALA A 579 -6.06 -10.52 -37.11
N TYR A 580 -5.14 -11.15 -36.40
CA TYR A 580 -3.71 -11.04 -36.65
C TYR A 580 -3.17 -12.34 -37.22
N LEU A 581 -2.20 -12.21 -38.14
CA LEU A 581 -1.35 -13.29 -38.58
C LEU A 581 0.11 -12.84 -38.40
N ASN A 582 0.89 -13.59 -37.62
CA ASN A 582 2.27 -13.24 -37.28
C ASN A 582 2.41 -11.79 -36.78
N ASP A 583 1.58 -11.45 -35.78
CA ASP A 583 1.54 -10.15 -35.12
C ASP A 583 1.15 -8.95 -36.02
N THR A 584 0.70 -9.21 -37.26
CA THR A 584 0.20 -8.20 -38.21
C THR A 584 -1.32 -8.26 -38.33
N VAL A 585 -2.01 -7.12 -38.23
CA VAL A 585 -3.46 -7.05 -38.51
C VAL A 585 -3.72 -7.39 -39.98
N VAL A 586 -4.46 -8.46 -40.22
CA VAL A 586 -4.80 -8.93 -41.58
C VAL A 586 -6.28 -8.77 -41.91
N LEU A 587 -7.15 -8.79 -40.89
CA LEU A 587 -8.58 -8.48 -41.03
C LEU A 587 -9.05 -7.64 -39.86
N GLU A 588 -10.04 -6.79 -40.10
CA GLU A 588 -10.71 -5.99 -39.08
C GLU A 588 -12.17 -5.78 -39.47
N ALA A 589 -13.08 -5.99 -38.51
CA ALA A 589 -14.51 -5.75 -38.64
C ALA A 589 -15.06 -5.12 -37.36
N ALA A 590 -16.10 -4.30 -37.47
CA ALA A 590 -16.79 -3.72 -36.32
C ALA A 590 -18.10 -4.48 -36.04
N ASP A 591 -18.30 -4.95 -34.81
CA ASP A 591 -19.52 -5.63 -34.36
C ASP A 591 -19.63 -5.54 -32.82
N THR A 592 -20.81 -5.18 -32.30
CA THR A 592 -21.08 -5.00 -30.86
C THR A 592 -22.10 -6.00 -30.30
N SER A 593 -22.46 -7.03 -31.08
CA SER A 593 -23.55 -7.95 -30.73
C SER A 593 -23.23 -8.92 -29.60
N ILE A 594 -21.95 -9.12 -29.27
CA ILE A 594 -21.51 -10.02 -28.21
C ILE A 594 -20.64 -9.26 -27.21
N THR A 595 -21.05 -9.29 -25.95
CA THR A 595 -20.34 -8.72 -24.81
C THR A 595 -20.05 -9.83 -23.81
N SER A 596 -18.78 -10.11 -23.55
CA SER A 596 -18.37 -11.08 -22.53
C SER A 596 -16.90 -10.88 -22.17
N ASN A 597 -16.56 -11.26 -20.95
CA ASN A 597 -15.21 -11.21 -20.40
C ASN A 597 -14.57 -12.59 -20.37
N PHE A 598 -14.74 -13.37 -21.44
CA PHE A 598 -14.09 -14.67 -21.59
C PHE A 598 -13.50 -14.79 -22.99
N ALA A 599 -12.37 -15.47 -23.11
CA ALA A 599 -11.67 -15.68 -24.37
C ALA A 599 -10.93 -17.02 -24.34
N GLY A 600 -10.51 -17.54 -25.49
CA GLY A 600 -9.73 -18.76 -25.52
C GLY A 600 -9.75 -19.47 -26.87
N LEU A 601 -10.02 -20.77 -26.86
CA LEU A 601 -9.91 -21.62 -28.03
C LEU A 601 -11.03 -22.67 -28.07
N GLU A 602 -11.49 -22.99 -29.29
CA GLU A 602 -12.33 -24.13 -29.60
C GLU A 602 -11.67 -25.01 -30.67
N VAL A 603 -11.72 -26.34 -30.46
CA VAL A 603 -11.25 -27.36 -31.40
C VAL A 603 -12.38 -28.34 -31.69
N LEU A 604 -12.85 -28.37 -32.93
CA LEU A 604 -14.14 -29.01 -33.28
C LEU A 604 -14.06 -30.51 -33.59
N SER A 605 -12.91 -31.01 -34.06
CA SER A 605 -12.79 -32.40 -34.53
C SER A 605 -11.42 -33.00 -34.24
N THR A 606 -11.33 -34.33 -34.38
CA THR A 606 -10.05 -35.05 -34.39
C THR A 606 -9.11 -34.50 -35.46
N GLY A 607 -7.80 -34.48 -35.17
CA GLY A 607 -6.77 -34.07 -36.12
C GLY A 607 -6.51 -32.56 -36.22
N VAL A 608 -7.18 -31.73 -35.42
CA VAL A 608 -6.90 -30.30 -35.30
C VAL A 608 -6.12 -30.04 -34.01
N GLN A 609 -5.04 -29.26 -34.11
CA GLN A 609 -4.10 -29.01 -33.03
C GLN A 609 -3.61 -27.55 -33.08
N ALA A 610 -3.32 -26.99 -31.90
CA ALA A 610 -2.63 -25.71 -31.76
C ALA A 610 -1.56 -25.83 -30.68
N ASP A 611 -0.45 -25.13 -30.85
CA ASP A 611 0.63 -25.03 -29.88
C ASP A 611 0.70 -23.59 -29.33
N ASP A 612 1.42 -23.41 -28.23
CA ASP A 612 1.77 -22.11 -27.64
C ASP A 612 0.56 -21.17 -27.47
N LEU A 613 -0.52 -21.66 -26.86
CA LEU A 613 -1.69 -20.83 -26.57
C LEU A 613 -1.32 -19.74 -25.54
N VAL A 614 -1.46 -18.50 -25.98
CA VAL A 614 -1.15 -17.29 -25.23
C VAL A 614 -2.36 -16.36 -25.20
N LEU A 615 -2.78 -15.93 -24.02
CA LEU A 615 -3.78 -14.88 -23.85
C LEU A 615 -3.09 -13.61 -23.36
N GLU A 616 -3.19 -12.53 -24.12
CA GLU A 616 -2.71 -11.20 -23.75
C GLU A 616 -3.90 -10.35 -23.32
N LEU A 617 -3.84 -9.81 -22.10
CA LEU A 617 -4.82 -8.82 -21.65
C LEU A 617 -4.36 -7.45 -22.19
N ILE A 618 -5.15 -6.87 -23.10
CA ILE A 618 -4.85 -5.54 -23.63
C ILE A 618 -5.31 -4.51 -22.61
N SER A 619 -4.38 -3.67 -22.17
CA SER A 619 -4.74 -2.46 -21.45
C SER A 619 -5.30 -1.43 -22.44
N THR A 620 -6.57 -1.06 -22.32
CA THR A 620 -7.03 0.17 -22.96
C THR A 620 -6.59 1.33 -22.10
N VAL A 621 -5.49 1.98 -22.48
CA VAL A 621 -5.29 3.38 -22.11
C VAL A 621 -6.26 4.18 -22.98
N SER A 622 -7.47 4.39 -22.49
CA SER A 622 -8.42 5.30 -23.12
C SER A 622 -9.17 6.09 -22.04
N GLU A 623 -8.64 7.31 -21.85
CA GLU A 623 -9.15 8.53 -21.20
C GLU A 623 -9.52 8.52 -19.71
#